data_AF-A0A9E4KDR1-F1
#
_entry.id   AF-A0A9E4KDR1-F1
#
_cell.length_a   1.000
_cell.length_b   1.000
_cell.length_c   1.000
_cell.angle_alpha   90.00
_cell.angle_beta   90.00
_cell.angle_gamma   90.00
#
_symmetry.space_group_name_H-M   'P 1'
#
loop_
_entity.id
_entity.type
_entity.pdbx_description
1 polymer ?
#
loop_
_entity_poly.entity_id
_entity_poly.type
_entity_poly.pdbx_seq_one_letter_code
_entity_poly.pdbx_strand_id
1 'polypeptide(L)'
;MSERDYKMADHLLMGLDSAVRTLFGRPLVTERADPAEGIDETELSDEERDLTARLMRINHTGEVCAQALYQGQALTARLPEVREQMERAAQEENDHLAWCGERFVGLVNRKSLLNPFWYASSFMLGAAAGLAGDKWSLGFVAETENQVGAHLDE
;
A
#
# COMPACT_ATOMS: atom_id res chain seq x y z
N MET A 1 -25.76 15.41 -3.43
CA MET A 1 -25.30 14.22 -4.17
C MET A 1 -26.06 13.02 -3.64
N SER A 2 -26.63 12.18 -4.50
CA SER A 2 -27.26 10.93 -4.06
C SER A 2 -26.14 10.02 -3.54
N GLU A 3 -26.22 9.64 -2.25
CA GLU A 3 -25.42 8.53 -1.75
C GLU A 3 -25.84 7.28 -2.54
N ARG A 4 -24.86 6.63 -3.17
CA ARG A 4 -25.08 5.33 -3.81
C ARG A 4 -25.11 4.28 -2.71
N ASP A 5 -26.22 3.57 -2.61
CA ASP A 5 -26.38 2.46 -1.67
C ASP A 5 -25.75 1.20 -2.27
N TYR A 6 -24.59 0.80 -1.77
CA TYR A 6 -23.83 -0.36 -2.23
C TYR A 6 -24.23 -1.61 -1.44
N LYS A 7 -24.45 -2.72 -2.15
CA LYS A 7 -24.72 -4.02 -1.52
C LYS A 7 -23.41 -4.69 -1.11
N MET A 8 -23.50 -5.71 -0.26
CA MET A 8 -22.35 -6.53 0.14
C MET A 8 -21.58 -7.10 -1.06
N ALA A 9 -22.29 -7.50 -2.12
CA ALA A 9 -21.65 -7.97 -3.35
C ALA A 9 -20.83 -6.87 -4.05
N ASP A 10 -21.31 -5.63 -4.04
CA ASP A 10 -20.58 -4.50 -4.61
C ASP A 10 -19.30 -4.24 -3.80
N HIS A 11 -19.39 -4.27 -2.46
CA HIS A 11 -18.21 -4.13 -1.59
C HIS A 11 -17.18 -5.23 -1.82
N LEU A 12 -17.61 -6.49 -2.00
CA LEU A 12 -16.71 -7.59 -2.32
C LEU A 12 -16.02 -7.38 -3.67
N LEU A 13 -16.76 -6.95 -4.69
CA LEU A 13 -16.21 -6.68 -6.02
C LEU A 13 -15.24 -5.49 -6.00
N MET A 14 -15.55 -4.43 -5.25
CA MET A 14 -14.66 -3.28 -5.07
C MET A 14 -13.37 -3.67 -4.34
N GLY A 15 -13.47 -4.49 -3.29
CA GLY A 15 -12.28 -5.02 -2.60
C GLY A 15 -11.42 -5.90 -3.50
N LEU A 16 -12.05 -6.76 -4.32
CA LEU A 16 -11.32 -7.58 -5.30
C LEU A 16 -10.66 -6.74 -6.39
N ASP A 17 -11.35 -5.74 -6.93
CA ASP A 17 -10.79 -4.80 -7.92
C ASP A 17 -9.58 -4.06 -7.33
N SER A 18 -9.69 -3.59 -6.08
CA SER A 18 -8.56 -2.97 -5.37
C SER A 18 -7.38 -3.93 -5.25
N ALA A 19 -7.59 -5.16 -4.79
CA ALA A 19 -6.53 -6.17 -4.68
C ALA A 19 -5.85 -6.47 -6.03
N VAL A 20 -6.63 -6.61 -7.10
CA VAL A 20 -6.11 -6.84 -8.46
C VAL A 20 -5.28 -5.65 -8.95
N ARG A 21 -5.74 -4.42 -8.71
CA ARG A 21 -5.00 -3.21 -9.06
C ARG A 21 -3.68 -3.10 -8.29
N THR A 22 -3.69 -3.34 -6.99
CA THR A 22 -2.49 -3.33 -6.13
C THR A 22 -1.46 -4.35 -6.61
N LEU A 23 -1.90 -5.57 -6.96
CA LEU A 23 -1.00 -6.66 -7.32
C LEU A 23 -0.50 -6.61 -8.76
N PHE A 24 -1.38 -6.29 -9.71
CA PHE A 24 -1.12 -6.51 -11.14
C PHE A 24 -1.36 -5.27 -12.00
N GLY A 25 -2.04 -4.26 -11.46
CA GLY A 25 -2.48 -3.09 -12.21
C GLY A 25 -1.79 -1.80 -11.79
N ARG A 26 -2.54 -0.71 -11.99
CA ARG A 26 -2.23 0.61 -11.45
C ARG A 26 -3.20 0.89 -10.30
N PRO A 27 -2.70 1.28 -9.12
CA PRO A 27 -3.55 1.66 -8.00
C PRO A 27 -4.37 2.92 -8.35
N LEU A 28 -5.47 3.12 -7.62
CA LEU A 28 -6.24 4.36 -7.71
C LEU A 28 -5.55 5.38 -6.81
N VAL A 29 -4.90 6.36 -7.44
CA VAL A 29 -4.16 7.42 -6.76
C VAL A 29 -5.08 8.58 -6.39
N THR A 30 -4.66 9.33 -5.39
CA THR A 30 -5.18 10.66 -5.09
C THR A 30 -4.56 11.69 -6.05
N GLU A 31 -4.99 12.95 -5.96
CA GLU A 31 -4.46 14.04 -6.79
C GLU A 31 -3.11 14.58 -6.29
N ARG A 32 -2.40 13.83 -5.42
CA ARG A 32 -1.08 14.23 -4.90
C ARG A 32 -0.01 14.14 -6.00
N ALA A 33 0.79 15.19 -6.12
CA ALA A 33 1.94 15.23 -7.00
C ALA A 33 3.05 14.26 -6.52
N ASP A 34 3.81 13.72 -7.47
CA ASP A 34 4.99 12.93 -7.17
C ASP A 34 6.03 13.83 -6.47
N PRO A 35 6.56 13.44 -5.29
CA PRO A 35 7.59 14.22 -4.60
C PRO A 35 8.89 14.39 -5.41
N ALA A 36 9.12 13.57 -6.44
CA ALA A 36 10.24 13.70 -7.36
C ALA A 36 9.96 14.66 -8.54
N GLU A 37 8.75 15.21 -8.65
CA GLU A 37 8.40 16.13 -9.74
C GLU A 37 9.31 17.37 -9.72
N GLY A 38 9.95 17.67 -10.85
CA GLY A 38 10.88 18.80 -10.99
C GLY A 38 12.29 18.55 -10.45
N ILE A 39 12.61 17.32 -9.99
CA ILE A 39 13.97 16.91 -9.67
C ILE A 39 14.61 16.29 -10.92
N ASP A 40 15.80 16.77 -11.29
CA ASP A 40 16.55 16.22 -12.42
C ASP A 40 17.00 14.77 -12.15
N GLU A 41 16.79 13.89 -13.13
CA GLU A 41 17.26 12.51 -13.05
C GLU A 41 18.80 12.47 -13.04
N THR A 42 19.36 11.74 -12.08
CA THR A 42 20.81 11.51 -12.00
C THR A 42 21.19 10.32 -12.89
N GLU A 43 22.27 10.46 -13.66
CA GLU A 43 22.82 9.32 -14.38
C GLU A 43 23.41 8.31 -13.39
N LEU A 44 22.84 7.10 -13.38
CA LEU A 44 23.32 5.96 -12.59
C LEU A 44 24.18 5.06 -13.47
N SER A 45 25.31 4.61 -12.91
CA SER A 45 26.05 3.46 -13.46
C SER A 45 25.19 2.19 -13.45
N ASP A 46 25.60 1.17 -14.19
CA ASP A 46 24.84 -0.10 -14.23
C ASP A 46 24.77 -0.79 -12.86
N GLU A 47 25.83 -0.68 -12.05
CA GLU A 47 25.88 -1.22 -10.69
C GLU A 47 24.93 -0.48 -9.75
N GLU A 48 24.92 0.86 -9.80
CA GLU A 48 24.01 1.69 -9.02
C GLU A 48 22.55 1.44 -9.43
N ARG A 49 22.29 1.34 -10.74
CA ARG A 49 20.95 1.06 -11.27
C ARG A 49 20.41 -0.28 -10.78
N ASP A 50 21.22 -1.35 -10.79
CA ASP A 50 20.80 -2.65 -10.26
C ASP A 50 20.50 -2.57 -8.75
N LEU A 51 21.39 -1.95 -7.99
CA LEU A 51 21.22 -1.78 -6.55
C LEU A 51 19.94 -0.99 -6.23
N THR A 52 19.74 0.18 -6.85
CA THR A 52 18.54 0.99 -6.68
C THR A 52 17.28 0.21 -7.05
N ALA A 53 17.32 -0.58 -8.13
CA ALA A 53 16.17 -1.39 -8.54
C ALA A 53 15.84 -2.52 -7.55
N ARG A 54 16.84 -3.06 -6.85
CA ARG A 54 16.64 -4.06 -5.79
C ARG A 54 16.02 -3.43 -4.56
N LEU A 55 16.50 -2.28 -4.13
CA LEU A 55 15.96 -1.53 -2.99
C LEU A 55 14.53 -1.07 -3.27
N MET A 56 14.27 -0.50 -4.45
CA MET A 56 12.92 -0.08 -4.86
C MET A 56 11.92 -1.24 -4.86
N ARG A 57 12.38 -2.49 -5.06
CA ARG A 57 11.52 -3.68 -4.97
C ARG A 57 11.05 -3.94 -3.56
N ILE A 58 11.91 -3.69 -2.58
CA ILE A 58 11.59 -3.82 -1.17
C ILE A 58 10.54 -2.76 -0.84
N ASN A 59 10.78 -1.49 -1.20
CA ASN A 59 9.84 -0.39 -0.98
C ASN A 59 8.47 -0.70 -1.61
N HIS A 60 8.42 -1.01 -2.90
CA HIS A 60 7.16 -1.39 -3.57
C HIS A 60 6.47 -2.58 -2.90
N THR A 61 7.22 -3.57 -2.41
CA THR A 61 6.60 -4.72 -1.70
C THR A 61 6.04 -4.28 -0.35
N GLY A 62 6.73 -3.36 0.34
CA GLY A 62 6.23 -2.68 1.54
C GLY A 62 4.90 -1.99 1.30
N GLU A 63 4.79 -1.20 0.22
CA GLU A 63 3.54 -0.52 -0.16
C GLU A 63 2.40 -1.51 -0.44
N VAL A 64 2.69 -2.64 -1.12
CA VAL A 64 1.72 -3.73 -1.33
C VAL A 64 1.24 -4.33 -0.01
N CYS A 65 2.15 -4.51 0.95
CA CYS A 65 1.82 -5.01 2.28
C CYS A 65 0.98 -4.00 3.07
N ALA A 66 1.33 -2.71 3.04
CA ALA A 66 0.59 -1.65 3.74
C ALA A 66 -0.85 -1.56 3.23
N GLN A 67 -1.04 -1.56 1.90
CA GLN A 67 -2.37 -1.64 1.26
C GLN A 67 -3.20 -2.80 1.80
N ALA A 68 -2.64 -4.01 1.76
CA ALA A 68 -3.31 -5.21 2.24
C ALA A 68 -3.66 -5.13 3.74
N LEU A 69 -2.73 -4.62 4.55
CA LEU A 69 -2.90 -4.50 5.99
C LEU A 69 -4.09 -3.60 6.33
N TYR A 70 -4.10 -2.38 5.78
CA TYR A 70 -5.15 -1.40 6.04
C TYR A 70 -6.51 -1.87 5.51
N GLN A 71 -6.54 -2.51 4.34
CA GLN A 71 -7.77 -3.12 3.82
C GLN A 71 -8.30 -4.23 4.74
N GLY A 72 -7.42 -5.08 5.27
CA GLY A 72 -7.76 -6.10 6.24
C GLY A 72 -8.33 -5.51 7.53
N GLN A 73 -7.67 -4.48 8.08
CA GLN A 73 -8.12 -3.78 9.30
C GLN A 73 -9.46 -3.07 9.08
N ALA A 74 -9.65 -2.37 7.95
CA ALA A 74 -10.90 -1.71 7.59
C ALA A 74 -12.08 -2.69 7.54
N LEU A 75 -11.85 -3.86 6.95
CA LEU A 75 -12.87 -4.91 6.80
C LEU A 75 -13.42 -5.38 8.15
N THR A 76 -12.57 -5.47 9.18
CA THR A 76 -12.92 -6.07 10.48
C THR A 76 -13.03 -5.05 11.61
N ALA A 77 -12.78 -3.76 11.33
CA ALA A 77 -12.96 -2.65 12.27
C ALA A 77 -14.41 -2.59 12.79
N ARG A 78 -14.53 -2.38 14.11
CA ARG A 78 -15.82 -2.34 14.81
C ARG A 78 -16.37 -0.92 14.87
N LEU A 79 -15.48 0.07 15.01
CA LEU A 79 -15.83 1.48 15.02
C LEU A 79 -15.80 2.07 13.60
N PRO A 80 -16.86 2.79 13.17
CA PRO A 80 -16.90 3.42 11.85
C PRO A 80 -15.73 4.38 11.59
N GLU A 81 -15.34 5.17 12.59
CA GLU A 81 -14.22 6.11 12.50
C GLU A 81 -12.89 5.40 12.22
N VAL A 82 -12.66 4.24 12.84
CA VAL A 82 -11.43 3.47 12.62
C VAL A 82 -11.42 2.85 11.23
N ARG A 83 -12.58 2.37 10.75
CA ARG A 83 -12.71 1.91 9.36
C ARG A 83 -12.35 3.03 8.38
N GLU A 84 -12.92 4.21 8.56
CA GLU A 84 -12.68 5.37 7.69
C GLU A 84 -11.20 5.79 7.70
N GLN A 85 -10.55 5.78 8.87
CA GLN A 85 -9.11 6.03 8.98
C GLN A 85 -8.28 5.01 8.19
N MET A 86 -8.59 3.71 8.29
CA MET A 86 -7.87 2.67 7.54
C MET A 86 -8.12 2.77 6.03
N GLU A 87 -9.35 3.07 5.62
CA GLU A 87 -9.69 3.29 4.20
C GLU A 87 -8.96 4.50 3.63
N ARG A 88 -8.83 5.57 4.42
CA ARG A 88 -8.05 6.76 4.05
C ARG A 88 -6.56 6.47 3.98
N ALA A 89 -5.99 5.77 4.96
CA ALA A 89 -4.59 5.36 4.93
C ALA A 89 -4.29 4.52 3.68
N ALA A 90 -5.17 3.56 3.35
CA ALA A 90 -5.07 2.80 2.11
C ALA A 90 -5.16 3.67 0.83
N GLN A 91 -5.92 4.77 0.85
CA GLN A 91 -5.92 5.70 -0.29
C GLN A 91 -4.60 6.45 -0.41
N GLU A 92 -4.04 6.93 0.69
CA GLU A 92 -2.78 7.68 0.71
C GLU A 92 -1.59 6.78 0.29
N GLU A 93 -1.56 5.52 0.71
CA GLU A 93 -0.50 4.57 0.28
C GLU A 93 -0.61 4.18 -1.21
N ASN A 94 -1.74 4.41 -1.88
CA ASN A 94 -1.84 4.11 -3.31
C ASN A 94 -0.97 5.06 -4.14
N ASP A 95 -0.77 6.29 -3.66
CA ASP A 95 0.14 7.26 -4.26
C ASP A 95 1.58 6.75 -4.18
N HIS A 96 1.99 6.31 -2.99
CA HIS A 96 3.33 5.77 -2.75
C HIS A 96 3.59 4.53 -3.61
N LEU A 97 2.62 3.62 -3.69
CA LEU A 97 2.67 2.45 -4.56
C LEU A 97 2.81 2.82 -6.04
N ALA A 98 2.11 3.87 -6.48
CA ALA A 98 2.20 4.36 -7.85
C ALA A 98 3.59 4.93 -8.15
N TRP A 99 4.10 5.82 -7.30
CA TRP A 99 5.42 6.44 -7.45
C TRP A 99 6.54 5.37 -7.48
N CYS A 100 6.48 4.39 -6.56
CA CYS A 100 7.40 3.25 -6.59
C CYS A 100 7.30 2.46 -7.90
N GLY A 101 6.08 2.24 -8.39
CA GLY A 101 5.82 1.55 -9.65
C GLY A 101 6.34 2.29 -10.88
N GLU A 102 6.24 3.61 -10.90
CA GLU A 102 6.75 4.46 -11.99
C GLU A 102 8.28 4.48 -12.00
N ARG A 103 8.91 4.59 -10.82
CA ARG A 103 10.37 4.54 -10.70
C ARG A 103 10.95 3.22 -11.23
N PHE A 104 10.24 2.11 -11.10
CA PHE A 104 10.64 0.83 -11.67
C PHE A 104 10.79 0.83 -13.19
N VAL A 105 9.91 1.54 -13.90
CA VAL A 105 9.96 1.63 -15.37
C VAL A 105 11.27 2.31 -15.79
N GLY A 106 11.70 3.34 -15.07
CA GLY A 106 12.97 4.04 -15.32
C GLY A 106 14.23 3.20 -15.02
N LEU A 107 14.11 2.20 -14.14
CA LEU A 107 15.22 1.33 -13.75
C LEU A 107 15.33 0.03 -14.57
N VAL A 108 14.43 -0.20 -15.53
CA VAL A 108 14.37 -1.41 -16.39
C VAL A 108 14.37 -2.70 -15.56
N ASN A 109 13.53 -2.74 -14.54
CA ASN A 109 13.41 -3.91 -13.66
C ASN A 109 11.94 -4.25 -13.40
N ARG A 110 11.68 -5.44 -12.87
CA ARG A 110 10.34 -5.95 -12.59
C ARG A 110 9.95 -5.77 -11.12
N LYS A 111 8.66 -5.91 -10.81
CA LYS A 111 8.15 -6.00 -9.43
C LYS A 111 8.47 -7.36 -8.80
N SER A 112 8.22 -7.54 -7.50
CA SER A 112 8.37 -8.84 -6.83
C SER A 112 7.30 -9.84 -7.28
N LEU A 113 7.70 -11.08 -7.59
CA LEU A 113 6.73 -12.15 -7.92
C LEU A 113 6.02 -12.69 -6.68
N LEU A 114 6.54 -12.40 -5.49
CA LEU A 114 5.95 -12.84 -4.22
C LEU A 114 4.90 -11.85 -3.70
N ASN A 115 4.64 -10.75 -4.41
CA ASN A 115 3.60 -9.78 -4.03
C ASN A 115 2.25 -10.42 -3.70
N PRO A 116 1.72 -11.41 -4.46
CA PRO A 116 0.47 -12.06 -4.08
C PRO A 116 0.52 -12.76 -2.72
N PHE A 117 1.65 -13.40 -2.40
CA PHE A 117 1.84 -14.06 -1.10
C PHE A 117 1.94 -13.05 0.04
N TRP A 118 2.71 -11.97 -0.16
CA TRP A 118 2.88 -10.91 0.83
C TRP A 118 1.60 -10.13 1.07
N TYR A 119 0.87 -9.78 0.02
CA TYR A 119 -0.44 -9.15 0.10
C TYR A 119 -1.41 -10.01 0.91
N ALA A 120 -1.56 -11.29 0.54
CA ALA A 120 -2.47 -12.19 1.26
C ALA A 120 -2.11 -12.31 2.75
N SER A 121 -0.81 -12.42 3.06
CA SER A 121 -0.33 -12.53 4.44
C SER A 121 -0.61 -11.28 5.25
N SER A 122 -0.29 -10.11 4.69
CA SER A 122 -0.52 -8.81 5.34
C SER A 122 -2.01 -8.54 5.54
N PHE A 123 -2.84 -8.90 4.57
CA PHE A 123 -4.29 -8.77 4.66
C PHE A 123 -4.86 -9.62 5.81
N MET A 124 -4.42 -10.87 5.94
CA MET A 124 -4.82 -11.74 7.04
C MET A 124 -4.40 -11.19 8.40
N LEU A 125 -3.18 -10.65 8.50
CA LEU A 125 -2.70 -10.01 9.72
C LEU A 125 -3.53 -8.79 10.09
N GLY A 126 -3.82 -7.91 9.13
CA GLY A 126 -4.66 -6.74 9.33
C GLY A 126 -6.08 -7.10 9.77
N ALA A 127 -6.70 -8.08 9.08
CA ALA A 127 -8.01 -8.58 9.45
C ALA A 127 -8.03 -9.18 10.87
N ALA A 128 -7.00 -9.94 11.25
CA ALA A 128 -6.86 -10.48 12.59
C ALA A 128 -6.70 -9.38 13.65
N ALA A 129 -5.91 -8.33 13.38
CA ALA A 129 -5.73 -7.19 14.27
C ALA A 129 -7.04 -6.42 14.49
N GLY A 130 -7.81 -6.15 13.43
CA GLY A 130 -9.13 -5.52 13.54
C GLY A 130 -10.14 -6.39 14.30
N LEU A 131 -10.14 -7.72 14.09
CA LEU A 131 -10.99 -8.64 14.85
C LEU A 131 -10.66 -8.66 16.35
N ALA A 132 -9.38 -8.57 16.70
CA ALA A 132 -8.93 -8.48 18.10
C ALA A 132 -9.42 -7.20 18.79
N GLY A 133 -9.69 -6.14 18.03
CA GLY A 133 -10.39 -4.92 18.45
C GLY A 133 -9.65 -3.65 18.05
N ASP A 134 -10.37 -2.53 17.98
CA ASP A 134 -9.85 -1.31 17.36
C ASP A 134 -8.59 -0.74 18.06
N LYS A 135 -8.46 -0.89 19.39
CA LYS A 135 -7.24 -0.49 20.11
C LYS A 135 -6.01 -1.31 19.70
N TRP A 136 -6.19 -2.60 19.46
CA TRP A 136 -5.11 -3.48 18.98
C TRP A 136 -4.75 -3.13 17.55
N SER A 137 -5.77 -2.89 16.71
CA SER A 137 -5.60 -2.42 15.34
C SER A 137 -4.76 -1.14 15.28
N LEU A 138 -5.17 -0.09 16.01
CA LEU A 138 -4.44 1.19 16.05
C LEU A 138 -3.03 1.06 16.63
N GLY A 139 -2.86 0.23 17.67
CA GLY A 139 -1.54 -0.04 18.24
C GLY A 139 -0.61 -0.76 17.26
N PHE A 140 -1.15 -1.66 16.45
CA PHE A 140 -0.40 -2.33 15.38
C PHE A 140 0.04 -1.33 14.31
N VAL A 141 -0.85 -0.44 13.85
CA VAL A 141 -0.50 0.61 12.87
C VAL A 141 0.59 1.52 13.41
N ALA A 142 0.44 2.02 14.64
CA ALA A 142 1.43 2.91 15.25
C ALA A 142 2.82 2.25 15.34
N GLU A 143 2.88 0.96 15.69
CA GLU A 143 4.15 0.24 15.73
C GLU A 143 4.73 0.01 14.32
N THR A 144 3.90 -0.29 13.32
CA THR A 144 4.37 -0.42 11.93
C THR A 144 4.92 0.90 11.39
N GLU A 145 4.25 2.02 11.66
CA GLU A 145 4.71 3.35 11.25
C GLU A 145 6.04 3.72 11.93
N ASN A 146 6.18 3.42 13.24
CA ASN A 146 7.44 3.64 13.95
C ASN A 146 8.60 2.84 13.33
N GLN A 147 8.39 1.57 12.96
CA GLN A 147 9.42 0.75 12.34
C GLN A 147 9.76 1.18 10.92
N VAL A 148 8.76 1.60 10.13
CA VAL A 148 9.00 2.16 8.79
C VAL A 148 9.79 3.47 8.88
N GLY A 149 9.42 4.37 9.79
CA GLY A 149 10.14 5.62 10.02
C GLY A 149 11.60 5.37 10.40
N ALA A 150 11.84 4.46 11.35
CA ALA A 150 13.20 4.07 11.74
C ALA A 150 14.01 3.49 10.58
N HIS A 151 13.39 2.71 9.69
CA HIS A 151 14.07 2.14 8.52
C HIS A 151 14.50 3.19 7.48
N LEU A 152 13.75 4.29 7.35
CA LEU A 152 14.08 5.37 6.40
C LEU A 152 15.18 6.29 6.91
N ASP A 153 15.37 6.35 8.23
CA ASP A 153 16.43 7.15 8.88
C ASP A 153 17.80 6.42 8.94
N GLU A 154 17.85 5.13 8.58
CA GLU A 154 19.07 4.28 8.52
C GLU A 154 19.74 4.27 7.14
#